data_AF-X1HMG0-F1
#
_entry.id   AF-X1HMG0-F1
#
_cell.length_a   1.000
_cell.length_b   1.000
_cell.length_c   1.000
_cell.angle_alpha   90.00
_cell.angle_beta   90.00
_cell.angle_gamma   90.00
#
_symmetry.space_group_name_H-M   'P 1'
#
loop_
_entity.id
_entity.type
_entity.pdbx_description
1 polymer ?
#
loop_
_entity_poly.entity_id
_entity_poly.type
_entity_poly.pdbx_seq_one_letter_code
_entity_poly.pdbx_strand_id
1 'polypeptide(L)' 'MKKVGLVGYGYWGSKLARCFKQLGALTVIADRDSNTSNRAMEEQDVPS' A
#
# COMPACT_ATOMS: atom_id res chain seq x y z
N MET A 1 -13.42 -3.44 -10.38
CA MET A 1 -12.22 -3.28 -9.53
C MET A 1 -11.87 -1.79 -9.46
N LYS A 2 -11.74 -1.22 -8.26
CA LYS A 2 -11.40 0.21 -8.08
C LYS A 2 -9.87 0.36 -7.99
N LYS A 3 -9.33 1.51 -8.43
CA LYS A 3 -7.90 1.85 -8.35
C LYS A 3 -7.71 2.98 -7.35
N VAL A 4 -6.73 2.86 -6.47
CA VAL A 4 -6.42 3.85 -5.43
C VAL A 4 -4.95 4.22 -5.49
N GLY A 5 -4.65 5.51 -5.51
CA GLY A 5 -3.29 6.03 -5.28
C GLY A 5 -3.13 6.41 -3.81
N LEU A 6 -2.08 5.91 -3.17
CA LEU A 6 -1.71 6.25 -1.80
C LEU A 6 -0.35 6.96 -1.80
N VAL A 7 -0.31 8.19 -1.29
CA VAL A 7 0.93 8.97 -1.13
C VAL A 7 1.35 8.93 0.34
N GLY A 8 2.51 8.35 0.61
CA GLY A 8 3.07 8.09 1.93
C GLY A 8 2.70 6.72 2.49
N TYR A 9 3.71 5.96 2.92
CA TYR A 9 3.64 4.62 3.49
C TYR A 9 4.22 4.57 4.92
N GLY A 10 3.98 5.64 5.69
CA GLY A 10 4.21 5.69 7.13
C GLY A 10 3.15 4.89 7.91
N TYR A 11 3.02 5.19 9.21
CA TYR A 11 2.11 4.48 10.13
C TYR A 11 0.66 4.39 9.63
N TRP A 12 0.12 5.48 9.07
CA TRP A 12 -1.24 5.52 8.56
C TRP A 12 -1.36 4.92 7.16
N GLY A 13 -0.36 5.15 6.30
CA GLY A 13 -0.35 4.66 4.93
C GLY A 13 -0.44 3.14 4.86
N SER A 14 0.35 2.43 5.68
CA SER A 14 0.32 0.96 5.71
C SER A 14 -1.04 0.39 6.16
N LYS A 15 -1.68 1.02 7.14
CA LYS A 15 -3.03 0.64 7.58
C LYS A 15 -4.06 0.86 6.48
N LEU A 16 -4.00 2.01 5.79
CA LEU A 16 -4.91 2.33 4.71
C LEU A 16 -4.76 1.35 3.53
N ALA A 17 -3.51 1.06 3.13
CA ALA A 17 -3.21 0.10 2.07
C ALA A 17 -3.76 -1.30 2.40
N ARG A 18 -3.63 -1.75 3.64
CA ARG A 18 -4.23 -3.01 4.10
C ARG A 18 -5.76 -3.02 3.94
N CYS A 19 -6.44 -1.93 4.31
CA CYS A 19 -7.89 -1.82 4.12
C CYS A 19 -8.26 -1.89 2.63
N PHE A 20 -7.53 -1.18 1.75
CA PHE A 20 -7.79 -1.23 0.31
C PHE A 20 -7.56 -2.61 -0.29
N LYS A 21 -6.52 -3.32 0.15
CA LYS A 21 -6.26 -4.72 -0.23
C LYS A 21 -7.42 -5.63 0.17
N GLN A 22 -7.91 -5.53 1.41
CA GLN A 22 -9.06 -6.31 1.88
C GLN A 22 -10.36 -6.00 1.11
N LEU A 23 -10.51 -4.77 0.62
CA LEU A 23 -11.62 -4.36 -0.24
C LEU A 23 -11.44 -4.78 -1.72
N GLY A 24 -10.35 -5.45 -2.07
CA GLY A 24 -10.05 -5.87 -3.45
C GLY A 24 -9.73 -4.70 -4.39
N ALA A 25 -9.26 -3.57 -3.86
CA ALA A 25 -8.83 -2.44 -4.66
C ALA A 25 -7.37 -2.59 -5.09
N LEU A 26 -7.11 -2.24 -6.36
CA LEU A 26 -5.73 -2.14 -6.86
C LEU A 26 -5.11 -0.85 -6.31
N THR A 27 -4.10 -0.98 -5.45
CA THR A 27 -3.48 0.15 -4.76
C THR A 27 -2.08 0.42 -5.32
N VAL A 28 -1.82 1.66 -5.73
CA VAL A 28 -0.48 2.15 -6.12
C VAL A 28 0.04 3.01 -4.98
N ILE A 29 1.27 2.74 -4.53
CA ILE A 29 1.87 3.43 -3.39
C ILE A 29 3.06 4.26 -3.89
N ALA A 30 3.12 5.52 -3.50
CA ALA A 30 4.24 6.41 -3.75
C ALA A 30 4.72 7.00 -2.42
N ASP A 31 6.02 6.86 -2.13
CA ASP A 31 6.65 7.47 -0.96
C ASP A 31 7.98 8.13 -1.38
N ARG A 32 8.42 9.12 -0.63
CA ARG A 32 9.74 9.74 -0.79
C ARG A 32 10.85 8.81 -0.30
N ASP A 33 10.57 8.00 0.72
CA ASP A 33 11.54 7.06 1.28
C ASP A 33 11.52 5.72 0.51
N SER A 34 12.65 5.35 -0.07
CA SER A 34 12.79 4.08 -0.79
C SER A 34 12.65 2.88 0.13
N ASN A 35 13.00 3.01 1.41
CA ASN A 35 12.86 1.92 2.38
C ASN A 35 11.39 1.62 2.68
N THR A 36 10.54 2.65 2.81
CA THR A 36 9.11 2.45 3.02
C THR A 36 8.43 1.92 1.76
N SER A 37 8.91 2.30 0.58
CA SER A 37 8.45 1.78 -0.71
C SER A 37 8.75 0.28 -0.86
N ASN A 38 9.97 -0.17 -0.52
CA ASN A 38 10.34 -1.58 -0.55
C ASN A 38 9.50 -2.42 0.42
N ARG A 39 9.31 -1.92 1.64
CA ARG A 39 8.42 -2.56 2.63
C ARG A 39 6.98 -2.66 2.13
N ALA A 40 6.49 -1.64 1.43
CA ALA A 40 5.16 -1.65 0.85
C ALA A 40 5.01 -2.77 -0.20
N MET A 41 6.02 -2.98 -1.05
CA MET A 41 6.00 -4.06 -2.04
C MET A 41 5.91 -5.44 -1.37
N GLU A 42 6.77 -5.69 -0.37
CA GLU A 42 6.76 -6.95 0.38
C GLU A 42 5.41 -7.23 1.04
N GLU A 43 4.80 -6.23 1.69
CA GLU A 43 3.51 -6.39 2.39
C GLU A 43 2.30 -6.50 1.44
N GLN A 44 2.37 -5.88 0.26
CA GLN A 44 1.30 -5.93 -0.73
C GLN A 44 1.31 -7.23 -1.56
N ASP A 45 2.44 -7.93 -1.70
CA ASP A 45 2.54 -9.20 -2.42
C ASP A 45 2.17 -10.45 -1.61
N VAL A 46 2.04 -10.35 -0.28
CA VAL A 46 1.62 -11.50 0.56
C VAL A 46 0.14 -11.83 0.32
N PRO A 47 -0.23 -13.05 -0.13
CA PRO A 47 -1.65 -13.42 -0.27
C PRO A 47 -2.37 -13.31 1.08
N SER A 48 -3.57 -12.73 1.05
CA SER A 48 -4.41 -12.48 2.24
C SER A 48 -5.11 -13.73 2.76
#